data_AF-H6NDW7-F1
#
_entry.id   AF-H6NDW7-F1
#
_cell.length_a   1.000
_cell.length_b   1.000
_cell.length_c   1.000
_cell.angle_alpha   90.00
_cell.angle_beta   90.00
_cell.angle_gamma   90.00
#
_symmetry.space_group_name_H-M   'P 1'
#
loop_
_entity.id
_entity.type
_entity.pdbx_description
1 polymer ?
#
loop_
_entity_poly.entity_id
_entity_poly.type
_entity_poly.pdbx_seq_one_letter_code
_entity_poly.pdbx_strand_id
1 'polypeptide(L)' 'MNRWHVYEWLKQTYMATGIIPSMGQAQQHFSGRLDPGELVEGIDEFLIAIMEYPTEEAAPCER' A
#
# COMPACT_ATOMS: atom_id res chain seq x y z
N MET A 1 12.03 -9.94 6.84
CA MET A 1 11.11 -8.89 6.38
C MET A 1 10.83 -9.20 4.92
N ASN A 2 9.58 -9.41 4.54
CA ASN A 2 9.17 -9.87 3.20
C ASN A 2 8.01 -9.01 2.69
N ARG A 3 7.47 -9.32 1.52
CA ARG A 3 6.38 -8.59 0.88
C ARG A 3 5.17 -8.33 1.78
N TRP A 4 4.86 -9.22 2.72
CA TRP A 4 3.74 -9.04 3.65
C TRP A 4 3.94 -7.87 4.62
N HIS A 5 5.19 -7.56 4.99
CA HIS A 5 5.49 -6.39 5.82
C HIS A 5 5.26 -5.09 5.05
N VAL A 6 5.53 -5.10 3.74
CA VAL A 6 5.27 -3.96 2.84
C VAL A 6 3.77 -3.76 2.69
N TYR A 7 3.03 -4.84 2.42
CA TYR A 7 1.57 -4.83 2.33
C TYR A 7 0.92 -4.28 3.61
N GLU A 8 1.28 -4.81 4.79
CA GLU A 8 0.70 -4.37 6.05
C GLU A 8 1.03 -2.91 6.37
N TRP A 9 2.25 -2.45 6.06
CA TRP A 9 2.63 -1.05 6.23
C TRP A 9 1.83 -0.12 5.32
N LEU A 10 1.65 -0.48 4.04
CA LEU A 10 0.84 0.29 3.09
C LEU A 10 -0.62 0.36 3.55
N LYS A 11 -1.19 -0.78 3.96
CA LYS A 11 -2.55 -0.88 4.48
C LYS A 11 -2.77 0.00 5.71
N GLN A 12 -1.88 -0.08 6.71
CA GLN A 12 -1.98 0.76 7.91
C GLN A 12 -1.86 2.25 7.57
N THR A 13 -0.93 2.61 6.68
CA THR A 13 -0.74 4.01 6.26
C THR A 13 -1.95 4.53 5.50
N TYR A 14 -2.51 3.72 4.60
CA TYR A 14 -3.72 4.05 3.85
C TYR A 14 -4.93 4.18 4.78
N MET A 15 -5.13 3.26 5.72
CA MET A 15 -6.22 3.37 6.71
C MET A 15 -6.09 4.60 7.61
N ALA A 16 -4.88 5.03 7.95
CA ALA A 16 -4.65 6.18 8.81
C ALA A 16 -4.76 7.52 8.07
N THR A 17 -4.40 7.57 6.79
CA THR A 17 -4.23 8.84 6.05
C THR A 17 -5.15 9.00 4.83
N GLY A 18 -5.74 7.91 4.35
CA GLY A 18 -6.43 7.84 3.05
C GLY A 18 -5.51 7.94 1.84
N ILE A 19 -4.19 7.96 2.03
CA ILE A 19 -3.19 8.16 0.97
C ILE A 19 -2.40 6.88 0.77
N ILE A 20 -2.22 6.49 -0.50
CA ILE A 20 -1.37 5.36 -0.88
C ILE A 20 0.10 5.81 -0.92
N PRO A 21 0.99 5.23 -0.10
CA PRO A 21 2.40 5.59 -0.13
C PRO A 21 3.06 5.22 -1.46
N SER A 22 3.93 6.11 -1.95
CA SER A 22 4.71 5.89 -3.17
C SER A 22 5.84 4.88 -2.98
N MET A 23 6.35 4.34 -4.08
CA MET A 23 7.55 3.47 -4.12
C MET A 23 8.74 4.10 -3.39
N GLY A 24 8.98 5.40 -3.58
CA GLY A 24 10.09 6.10 -2.92
C GLY A 24 9.92 6.18 -1.40
N GLN A 25 8.69 6.38 -0.92
CA GLN A 25 8.40 6.38 0.52
C GLN A 25 8.54 4.98 1.12
N ALA A 26 8.08 3.94 0.40
CA ALA A 26 8.28 2.55 0.79
C ALA A 26 9.78 2.22 0.86
N GLN A 27 10.57 2.59 -0.15
CA GLN A 27 12.02 2.39 -0.16
C GLN A 27 12.72 3.11 0.99
N GLN A 28 12.32 4.35 1.31
CA GLN A 28 12.86 5.08 2.46
C GLN A 28 12.51 4.39 3.79
N HIS A 29 11.25 3.96 3.95
CA HIS A 29 10.79 3.28 5.17
C HIS A 29 11.54 1.96 5.41
N PHE A 30 11.70 1.15 4.35
CA PHE A 30 12.38 -0.13 4.44
C PHE A 30 13.91 -0.01 4.32
N SER A 31 14.45 1.17 3.98
CA SER A 31 15.88 1.53 4.04
C SER A 31 16.83 0.49 3.41
N GLY A 32 16.41 -0.16 2.33
CA GLY A 32 17.19 -1.21 1.66
C GLY A 32 17.36 -2.52 2.45
N ARG A 33 16.63 -2.69 3.57
CA ARG A 33 16.60 -3.94 4.35
C ARG A 33 15.69 -5.02 3.74
N LEU A 34 15.08 -4.70 2.61
CA LEU A 34 14.15 -5.54 1.89
C LEU A 34 14.63 -5.62 0.43
N ASP A 35 14.57 -6.81 -0.13
CA ASP A 35 14.89 -7.00 -1.54
C ASP A 35 13.96 -6.15 -2.42
N PRO A 36 14.46 -5.52 -3.50
CA PRO A 36 13.64 -4.72 -4.38
C PRO A 36 12.44 -5.49 -4.95
N GLY A 37 12.60 -6.80 -5.21
CA GLY A 37 11.52 -7.66 -5.68
C GLY A 37 10.39 -7.80 -4.66
N GLU A 38 10.71 -8.07 -3.40
CA GLU A 38 9.73 -8.17 -2.31
C GLU A 38 9.00 -6.84 -2.07
N LEU A 39 9.67 -5.71 -2.33
CA LEU A 39 9.09 -4.39 -2.17
C LEU A 39 8.09 -4.10 -3.30
N VAL A 40 8.43 -4.49 -4.53
CA VAL A 40 7.52 -4.40 -5.68
C VAL A 40 6.31 -5.32 -5.48
N GLU A 41 6.53 -6.60 -5.12
CA GLU A 41 5.44 -7.55 -4.90
C GLU A 41 4.47 -7.07 -3.82
N GLY A 42 4.98 -6.58 -2.69
CA GLY A 42 4.11 -6.11 -1.61
C GLY A 42 3.29 -4.86 -1.96
N ILE A 43 3.82 -3.98 -2.82
CA ILE A 43 3.08 -2.83 -3.35
C ILE A 43 2.03 -3.28 -4.35
N ASP A 44 2.38 -4.16 -5.28
CA ASP A 44 1.48 -4.64 -6.32
C ASP A 44 0.26 -5.37 -5.72
N GLU A 45 0.49 -6.28 -4.79
CA GLU A 45 -0.56 -6.99 -4.03
C GLU A 45 -1.49 -6.02 -3.29
N PHE A 46 -0.93 -4.95 -2.71
CA PHE A 46 -1.73 -3.94 -2.04
C PHE A 46 -2.60 -3.14 -3.02
N LEU A 47 -2.02 -2.72 -4.16
CA LEU A 47 -2.74 -2.00 -5.21
C LEU A 47 -3.86 -2.86 -5.80
N ILE A 48 -3.61 -4.14 -6.06
CA ILE A 48 -4.63 -5.10 -6.50
C ILE A 48 -5.76 -5.16 -5.47
N ALA A 49 -5.44 -5.33 -4.18
CA ALA A 49 -6.45 -5.44 -3.12
C ALA A 49 -7.37 -4.20 -3.02
N ILE A 50 -6.84 -2.98 -3.15
CA ILE A 50 -7.66 -1.75 -3.09
C ILE A 50 -8.44 -1.48 -4.39
N MET A 51 -8.00 -2.02 -5.52
CA MET A 51 -8.70 -1.90 -6.81
C MET A 51 -9.80 -2.94 -6.97
N GLU A 52 -9.58 -4.18 -6.49
CA GLU A 52 -10.56 -5.26 -6.53
C GLU A 52 -11.66 -5.11 -5.47
N TYR A 53 -11.32 -4.49 -4.33
CA TYR A 53 -12.27 -4.13 -3.29
C TYR A 53 -12.27 -2.61 -3.15
N PRO A 54 -12.90 -1.87 -4.10
CA PRO A 54 -13.18 -0.47 -3.84
C PRO A 54 -14.01 -0.44 -2.57
N THR A 55 -13.45 0.13 -1.50
CA THR A 55 -14.16 0.34 -0.25
C THR A 55 -15.55 0.85 -0.57
N GLU A 56 -16.58 0.09 -0.26
CA GLU A 56 -18.01 0.36 -0.51
C GLU A 56 -18.50 1.70 0.12
N GLU A 57 -17.60 2.44 0.79
CA GLU A 57 -17.79 3.76 1.41
C GLU A 57 -17.20 4.94 0.61
N ALA A 58 -16.96 4.79 -0.70
CA ALA A 58 -16.78 5.94 -1.59
C ALA A 58 -18.02 6.14 -2.49
N ALA A 59 -19.21 6.20 -1.90
CA ALA A 59 -20.35 6.77 -2.59
C ALA A 59 -20.03 8.26 -2.89
N PRO A 60 -20.16 8.72 -4.15
CA PRO A 60 -20.00 10.13 -4.45
C PRO A 60 -21.05 10.91 -3.66
N CYS A 61 -20.60 11.89 -2.87
CA CYS A 61 -21.49 12.87 -2.28
C CYS A 61 -22.10 13.67 -3.45
N GLU A 62 -23.30 13.28 -3.88
CA GLU A 62 -24.09 14.02 -4.87
C GLU A 62 -24.33 15.45 -4.35
N ARG A 63 -24.15 16.43 -5.24
CA ARG A 63 -24.44 17.85 -4.95
C ARG A 63 -25.34 18.42 -6.02
#